data_AF-A0A2T9ZEM5-F1
#
_entry.id   AF-A0A2T9ZEM5-F1
#
_cell.length_a   1.000
_cell.length_b   1.000
_cell.length_c   1.000
_cell.angle_alpha   90.00
_cell.angle_beta   90.00
_cell.angle_gamma   90.00
#
_symmetry.space_group_name_H-M   'P 1'
#
loop_
_entity.id
_entity.type
_entity.pdbx_description
1 polymer ?
#
loop_
_entity_poly.entity_id
_entity_poly.type
_entity_poly.pdbx_seq_one_letter_code
_entity_poly.pdbx_strand_id
1 'polypeptide(L)'
;MDNGDKPIYYGNPLYRDYGGISMGGNFYALNQKAIEHLCSCKIELSDVVPEDRWFGDVINNCTQSKNLEGIHNINYMINDMSKILHKKYSEKGVSLQLGRNVKKG
;
A
#
# COMPACT_ATOMS: atom_id res chain seq x y z
N MET A 1 22.74 -3.28 0.94
CA MET A 1 22.27 -3.96 -0.28
C MET A 1 21.36 -2.97 -0.98
N ASP A 2 21.59 -2.69 -2.26
CA ASP A 2 20.75 -1.77 -3.03
C ASP A 2 19.51 -2.53 -3.52
N ASN A 3 18.35 -1.90 -3.41
CA ASN A 3 17.05 -2.48 -3.75
C ASN A 3 16.32 -1.61 -4.79
N GLY A 4 16.99 -0.59 -5.35
CA GLY A 4 16.38 0.39 -6.25
C GLY A 4 15.89 -0.20 -7.57
N ASP A 5 16.38 -1.38 -7.94
CA ASP A 5 16.00 -2.15 -9.13
C ASP A 5 14.77 -3.04 -8.93
N LYS A 6 14.37 -3.29 -7.67
CA LYS A 6 13.25 -4.17 -7.34
C LYS A 6 11.94 -3.39 -7.26
N PRO A 7 10.81 -3.90 -7.80
CA PRO A 7 9.51 -3.30 -7.55
C PRO A 7 9.11 -3.49 -6.08
N ILE A 8 8.73 -2.40 -5.43
CA ILE A 8 8.42 -2.36 -3.99
C ILE A 8 7.04 -1.76 -3.78
N TYR A 9 6.26 -2.44 -2.94
CA TYR A 9 5.10 -1.91 -2.27
C TYR A 9 5.45 -1.66 -0.81
N TYR A 10 5.16 -0.46 -0.29
CA TYR A 10 5.23 -0.15 1.12
C TYR A 10 3.83 0.10 1.67
N GLY A 11 3.44 -0.58 2.76
CA GLY A 11 2.11 -0.42 3.35
C GLY A 11 1.64 -1.67 4.08
N ASN A 12 0.33 -1.76 4.33
CA ASN A 12 -0.29 -2.91 4.98
C ASN A 12 -1.39 -3.46 4.07
N PRO A 13 -1.06 -4.39 3.15
CA PRO A 13 -2.02 -4.87 2.17
C PRO A 13 -3.13 -5.66 2.88
N LEU A 14 -4.36 -5.53 2.39
CA LEU A 14 -5.48 -6.33 2.87
C LEU A 14 -5.72 -7.47 1.88
N TYR A 15 -5.37 -8.68 2.31
CA TYR A 15 -5.63 -9.90 1.55
C TYR A 15 -7.10 -10.27 1.68
N ARG A 16 -7.75 -10.59 0.56
CA ARG A 16 -9.17 -10.94 0.50
C ARG A 16 -9.30 -12.43 0.20
N ASP A 17 -10.22 -13.09 0.89
CA ASP A 17 -10.36 -14.57 0.91
C ASP A 17 -10.59 -15.20 -0.48
N TYR A 18 -11.12 -14.44 -1.44
CA TYR A 18 -11.37 -14.89 -2.82
C TYR A 18 -10.23 -14.57 -3.80
N GLY A 19 -9.02 -14.27 -3.31
CA GLY A 19 -7.83 -14.14 -4.15
C GLY A 19 -7.60 -12.74 -4.74
N GLY A 20 -7.64 -11.71 -3.90
CA GLY A 20 -7.34 -10.33 -4.30
C GLY A 20 -6.66 -9.52 -3.20
N ILE A 21 -6.12 -8.35 -3.56
CA ILE A 21 -5.38 -7.48 -2.65
C ILE A 21 -5.99 -6.09 -2.72
N SER A 22 -6.29 -5.48 -1.56
CA SER A 22 -6.57 -4.04 -1.48
C SER A 22 -5.34 -3.31 -0.94
N MET A 23 -5.13 -2.10 -1.44
CA MET A 23 -4.08 -1.18 -1.00
C MET A 23 -4.45 -0.61 0.37
N GLY A 24 -4.22 -1.40 1.39
CA GLY A 24 -4.63 -1.09 2.75
C GLY A 24 -3.59 -0.34 3.59
N GLY A 25 -4.02 0.01 4.80
CA GLY A 25 -3.22 0.68 5.80
C GLY A 25 -3.50 2.18 5.89
N ASN A 26 -2.68 2.87 6.68
CA ASN A 26 -2.83 4.31 6.90
C ASN A 26 -2.37 5.12 5.67
N PHE A 27 -1.39 4.59 4.95
CA PHE A 27 -0.95 5.04 3.64
C PHE A 27 -0.19 3.88 2.99
N TYR A 28 -0.08 3.92 1.67
CA TYR A 28 0.76 3.02 0.89
C TYR A 28 1.65 3.82 -0.06
N ALA A 29 2.75 3.22 -0.50
CA ALA A 29 3.65 3.80 -1.49
C ALA A 29 4.18 2.72 -2.42
N LEU A 30 4.47 3.14 -3.65
CA LEU A 30 5.10 2.32 -4.68
C LEU A 30 6.36 3.04 -5.14
N ASN A 31 7.42 2.27 -5.40
CA ASN A 31 8.62 2.85 -5.98
C ASN A 31 8.50 2.95 -7.52
N GLN A 32 9.43 3.67 -8.14
CA GLN A 32 9.47 3.87 -9.58
C GLN A 32 9.39 2.56 -10.36
N LYS A 33 10.12 1.52 -9.94
CA LYS A 33 10.13 0.21 -10.63
C LYS A 33 8.76 -0.47 -10.62
N ALA A 34 8.02 -0.40 -9.53
CA ALA A 34 6.65 -0.91 -9.48
C ALA A 34 5.72 -0.14 -10.43
N ILE A 35 5.88 1.19 -10.52
CA ILE A 35 5.09 2.02 -11.45
C ILE A 35 5.46 1.75 -12.91
N GLU A 36 6.74 1.59 -13.25
CA GLU A 36 7.19 1.25 -14.61
C GLU A 36 6.57 -0.08 -15.09
N HIS A 37 6.54 -1.09 -14.22
CA HIS A 37 5.87 -2.35 -14.53
C HIS A 37 4.39 -2.16 -14.78
N LEU A 38 3.71 -1.39 -13.93
CA LEU A 38 2.30 -1.07 -14.07
C LEU A 38 2.00 -0.34 -15.38
N CYS A 39 2.79 0.67 -15.76
CA CYS A 39 2.63 1.40 -17.02
C CYS A 39 2.81 0.53 -18.26
N SER A 40 3.51 -0.60 -18.14
CA SER A 40 3.67 -1.58 -19.23
C SER A 40 2.54 -2.62 -19.30
N CYS A 41 1.50 -2.50 -18.45
CA CYS A 41 0.31 -3.32 -18.47
C CYS A 41 -0.86 -2.60 -19.13
N LYS A 42 -1.75 -3.37 -19.75
CA LYS A 42 -3.05 -2.85 -20.18
C LYS A 42 -3.95 -2.75 -18.96
N ILE A 43 -4.25 -1.52 -18.53
CA ILE A 43 -5.16 -1.25 -17.42
C ILE A 43 -6.55 -1.04 -18.01
N GLU A 44 -7.51 -1.87 -17.59
CA GLU A 44 -8.90 -1.74 -18.02
C GLU A 44 -9.69 -0.87 -17.04
N LEU A 45 -10.66 -0.12 -17.58
CA LEU A 45 -11.61 0.63 -16.76
C LEU A 45 -12.42 -0.35 -15.92
N SER A 46 -12.70 0.04 -14.67
CA SER A 46 -13.39 -0.81 -13.71
C SER A 46 -14.53 -0.06 -13.06
N ASP A 47 -15.63 -0.74 -12.83
CA ASP A 47 -16.77 -0.25 -12.04
C ASP A 47 -16.54 -0.41 -10.52
N VAL A 48 -15.35 -0.86 -10.11
CA VAL A 48 -14.98 -1.00 -8.70
C VAL A 48 -14.84 0.40 -8.09
N VAL A 49 -15.79 0.74 -7.22
CA VAL A 49 -15.86 2.07 -6.57
C VAL A 49 -14.67 2.37 -5.64
N PRO A 50 -14.19 1.42 -4.80
CA PRO A 50 -13.04 1.71 -3.95
C PRO A 50 -11.75 1.67 -4.77
N GLU A 51 -11.09 2.82 -4.91
CA GLU A 51 -9.82 2.98 -5.64
C GLU A 51 -8.74 2.03 -5.11
N ASP A 52 -8.60 1.94 -3.79
CA ASP A 52 -7.63 1.10 -3.09
C ASP A 52 -7.82 -0.40 -3.40
N ARG A 53 -9.06 -0.84 -3.57
CA ARG A 53 -9.43 -2.18 -4.01
C ARG A 53 -9.06 -2.39 -5.46
N TRP A 54 -9.53 -1.51 -6.34
CA TRP A 54 -9.27 -1.57 -7.78
C TRP A 54 -7.77 -1.59 -8.07
N PHE A 55 -7.03 -0.68 -7.45
CA PHE A 55 -5.62 -0.49 -7.70
C PHE A 55 -4.79 -1.70 -7.23
N GLY A 56 -5.14 -2.28 -6.08
CA GLY A 56 -4.50 -3.49 -5.58
C GLY A 56 -4.72 -4.69 -6.52
N ASP A 57 -5.90 -4.82 -7.11
CA ASP A 57 -6.19 -5.86 -8.10
C ASP A 57 -5.45 -5.63 -9.41
N VAL A 58 -5.43 -4.38 -9.92
CA VAL A 58 -4.71 -4.02 -11.14
C VAL A 58 -3.22 -4.35 -11.02
N ILE A 59 -2.59 -3.95 -9.91
CA ILE A 59 -1.17 -4.20 -9.67
C ILE A 59 -0.90 -5.70 -9.55
N ASN A 60 -1.68 -6.41 -8.73
CA ASN A 60 -1.50 -7.84 -8.54
C ASN A 60 -1.65 -8.60 -9.87
N ASN A 61 -2.71 -8.33 -10.63
CA ASN A 61 -2.93 -8.97 -11.93
C ASN A 61 -1.85 -8.61 -12.95
N CYS A 62 -1.40 -7.35 -12.98
CA CYS A 62 -0.32 -6.91 -13.85
C CYS A 62 0.98 -7.69 -13.57
N THR A 63 1.35 -7.84 -12.29
CA THR A 63 2.55 -8.61 -11.91
C THR A 63 2.41 -10.10 -12.22
N GLN A 64 1.26 -10.71 -11.94
CA GLN A 64 1.00 -12.12 -12.25
C GLN A 64 1.02 -12.39 -13.77
N SER A 65 0.40 -11.51 -14.57
CA SER A 65 0.33 -11.67 -16.04
C SER A 65 1.68 -11.67 -16.75
N LYS A 66 2.70 -11.11 -16.10
CA LYS A 66 4.07 -11.05 -16.64
C LYS A 66 4.90 -12.29 -16.28
N ASN A 67 4.32 -13.32 -15.65
CA ASN A 67 5.02 -14.54 -15.20
C ASN A 67 6.31 -14.20 -14.42
N LEU A 68 6.19 -13.22 -13.53
CA LEU A 68 7.31 -12.73 -12.73
C LEU A 68 7.65 -13.74 -11.64
N GLU A 69 8.28 -14.86 -11.97
CA GLU A 69 8.92 -15.69 -10.96
C GLU A 69 10.17 -14.99 -10.41
N GLY A 70 10.40 -15.03 -9.09
CA GLY A 70 11.59 -14.46 -8.46
C GLY A 70 11.58 -12.93 -8.28
N ILE A 71 12.72 -12.28 -8.56
CA ILE A 71 13.06 -10.86 -8.23
C ILE A 71 12.11 -9.80 -8.83
N HIS A 72 11.24 -10.19 -9.75
CA HIS A 72 10.31 -9.30 -10.44
C HIS A 72 8.93 -9.23 -9.79
N ASN A 73 8.61 -10.10 -8.83
CA ASN A 73 7.41 -9.93 -8.02
C ASN A 73 7.51 -8.67 -7.15
N ILE A 74 6.35 -8.05 -6.86
CA ILE A 74 6.31 -6.93 -5.93
C ILE A 74 6.80 -7.38 -4.56
N ASN A 75 7.79 -6.66 -4.06
CA ASN A 75 8.35 -6.85 -2.74
C ASN A 75 7.51 -6.05 -1.75
N TYR A 76 6.84 -6.76 -0.84
CA TYR A 76 6.02 -6.13 0.20
C TYR A 76 6.89 -5.72 1.39
N MET A 77 7.06 -4.42 1.56
CA MET A 77 7.64 -3.80 2.73
C MET A 77 6.52 -3.39 3.69
N ILE A 78 6.33 -4.18 4.75
CA ILE A 78 5.26 -3.93 5.70
C ILE A 78 5.56 -2.69 6.53
N ASN A 79 4.56 -1.84 6.66
CA ASN A 79 4.62 -0.62 7.45
C ASN A 79 4.83 -0.96 8.93
N ASP A 80 5.80 -0.28 9.55
CA ASP A 80 5.97 -0.32 10.99
C ASP A 80 4.99 0.68 11.65
N MET A 81 3.89 0.15 12.14
CA MET A 81 2.81 0.92 12.77
C MET A 81 3.29 1.72 13.99
N SER A 82 4.41 1.33 14.63
CA SER A 82 4.98 2.08 15.75
C SER A 82 5.59 3.42 15.33
N LYS A 83 5.93 3.58 14.05
CA LYS A 83 6.49 4.82 13.48
C LYS A 83 5.40 5.77 12.98
N ILE A 84 4.14 5.36 13.06
CA ILE A 84 3.01 6.24 12.81
C ILE A 84 2.71 7.01 14.09
N LEU A 85 3.19 8.25 14.14
CA LEU A 85 3.05 9.09 15.32
C LEU A 85 1.66 9.74 15.36
N HIS A 86 0.81 9.24 16.25
CA HIS A 86 -0.40 9.93 16.67
C HIS A 86 -0.05 10.93 17.77
N LYS A 87 -0.43 12.20 17.63
CA LYS A 87 -0.13 13.25 18.62
C LYS A 87 -1.41 13.75 19.28
N LYS A 88 -1.35 13.87 20.61
CA LYS A 88 -2.35 14.55 21.42
C LYS A 88 -1.69 15.74 22.11
N TYR A 89 -2.28 16.91 21.96
CA TYR A 89 -1.87 18.14 22.61
C TYR A 89 -3.06 18.73 23.37
N SER A 90 -2.85 19.10 24.63
CA SER A 90 -3.88 19.72 25.46
C SER A 90 -3.25 20.78 26.38
N GLU A 91 -3.40 22.06 26.05
CA GLU A 91 -2.93 23.17 26.88
C GLU A 91 -3.76 24.44 26.61
N LYS A 92 -3.94 25.30 27.63
CA LYS A 92 -4.57 26.64 27.51
C LYS A 92 -5.90 26.65 26.75
N GLY A 93 -6.76 25.67 27.01
CA GLY A 93 -8.08 25.56 26.38
C GLY A 93 -8.06 25.01 24.94
N VAL A 94 -6.88 24.66 24.41
CA VAL A 94 -6.75 24.03 23.08
C VAL A 94 -6.57 22.53 23.26
N SER A 95 -7.42 21.75 22.60
CA SER A 95 -7.30 20.29 22.49
C SER A 95 -7.14 19.91 21.02
N LEU A 96 -5.96 19.42 20.63
CA LEU A 96 -5.66 18.97 19.28
C LEU A 96 -5.31 17.47 19.30
N GLN A 97 -5.97 16.72 18.43
CA GLN A 97 -5.72 15.30 18.23
C GLN A 97 -5.45 15.03 16.75
N LEU A 98 -4.28 14.48 16.46
CA LEU A 98 -3.87 14.09 15.11
C LEU A 98 -3.81 12.55 15.03
N GLY A 99 -4.66 11.99 14.16
CA GLY A 99 -4.78 10.55 13.89
C GLY A 99 -5.81 9.81 14.77
N ARG A 100 -6.39 8.72 14.25
CA ARG A 100 -7.42 7.90 14.92
C ARG A 100 -6.76 6.82 15.80
N ASN A 101 -7.13 6.77 17.08
CA ASN A 101 -6.74 5.82 18.14
C ASN A 101 -5.45 6.14 18.93
N VAL A 102 -5.62 6.81 20.07
CA VAL A 102 -4.67 6.70 21.19
C VAL A 102 -5.11 5.48 22.01
N LYS A 103 -4.28 4.43 22.10
CA LYS A 103 -4.54 3.35 23.08
C LYS A 103 -4.59 3.99 24.47
N LYS A 104 -5.71 3.84 25.17
CA LYS A 104 -5.76 4.11 26.61
C LYS A 104 -4.91 3.02 27.28
N GLY A 105 -3.84 3.45 27.94
CA GLY A 105 -3.14 2.63 28.93
C GLY A 105 -4.03 2.38 30.15
#